data_AF-A0A800JLF8-F1
#
_entry.id   AF-A0A800JLF8-F1
#
_cell.length_a   1.000
_cell.length_b   1.000
_cell.length_c   1.000
_cell.angle_alpha   90.00
_cell.angle_beta   90.00
_cell.angle_gamma   90.00
#
_symmetry.space_group_name_H-M   'P 1'
#
loop_
_entity.id
_entity.type
_entity.pdbx_description
1 polymer ?
#
loop_
_entity_poly.entity_id
_entity_poly.type
_entity_poly.pdbx_seq_one_letter_code
_entity_poly.pdbx_strand_id
1 'polypeptide(L)'
;MFASLTGTQKSAVSKGMILKGMPMDAVYLAWGKPDGTKEGNINGKNVEKWRYSSHMPIWNQNVIYSDHHYYHHDYYDPFYNSTSVGYIPYTSAVVEFENRKVTAWEQER
;
A
#
# COMPACT_ATOMS: atom_id res chain seq x y z
N MET A 1 3.37 15.71 -21.10
CA MET A 1 3.51 14.91 -19.86
C MET A 1 3.12 15.67 -18.58
N PHE A 2 3.58 16.89 -18.29
CA PHE A 2 2.96 17.75 -17.23
C PHE A 2 2.29 19.02 -17.76
N ALA A 3 2.72 19.47 -18.95
CA ALA A 3 2.24 20.69 -19.60
C ALA A 3 0.78 20.61 -20.11
N SER A 4 0.24 19.41 -20.28
CA SER A 4 -1.14 19.18 -20.73
C SER A 4 -2.17 19.15 -19.59
N LEU A 5 -1.73 19.27 -18.34
CA LEU A 5 -2.60 19.30 -17.18
C LEU A 5 -3.13 20.71 -16.94
N THR A 6 -4.42 20.81 -16.65
CA THR A 6 -5.05 22.08 -16.25
C THR A 6 -4.46 22.56 -14.91
N GLY A 7 -4.53 23.86 -14.61
CA GLY A 7 -3.97 24.42 -13.36
C GLY A 7 -4.50 23.70 -12.11
N THR A 8 -5.79 23.33 -12.11
CA THR A 8 -6.44 22.56 -11.04
C THR A 8 -5.84 21.17 -10.89
N GLN A 9 -5.56 20.47 -12.00
CA GLN A 9 -4.95 19.13 -11.96
C GLN A 9 -3.52 19.18 -11.42
N LYS A 10 -2.73 20.21 -11.78
CA LYS A 10 -1.38 20.39 -11.23
C LYS A 10 -1.40 20.61 -9.73
N SER A 11 -2.32 21.44 -9.23
CA SER A 11 -2.47 21.67 -7.79
C SER A 11 -2.98 20.44 -7.03
N ALA A 12 -3.76 19.57 -7.67
CA ALA A 12 -4.20 18.32 -7.06
C ALA A 12 -3.05 17.32 -6.97
N VAL A 13 -2.28 17.16 -8.05
CA VAL A 13 -1.08 16.29 -8.09
C VAL A 13 -0.06 16.72 -7.03
N SER A 14 0.19 18.02 -6.86
CA SER A 14 1.13 18.51 -5.84
C SER A 14 0.67 18.25 -4.40
N LYS A 15 -0.63 18.03 -4.19
CA LYS A 15 -1.22 17.66 -2.89
C LYS A 15 -1.39 16.15 -2.74
N GLY A 16 -0.94 15.34 -3.70
CA GLY A 16 -1.15 13.89 -3.72
C GLY A 16 -2.61 13.49 -3.97
N MET A 17 -3.42 14.38 -4.55
CA MET A 17 -4.83 14.13 -4.85
C MET A 17 -5.02 13.73 -6.31
N ILE A 18 -5.87 12.73 -6.55
CA ILE A 18 -6.25 12.28 -7.89
C ILE A 18 -7.65 12.80 -8.21
N LEU A 19 -7.84 13.32 -9.43
CA LEU A 19 -9.15 13.75 -9.92
C LEU A 19 -9.58 12.89 -11.10
N LYS A 20 -10.89 12.69 -11.24
CA LYS A 20 -11.48 12.04 -12.40
C LYS A 20 -11.08 12.74 -13.69
N GLY A 21 -10.76 11.96 -14.71
CA GLY A 21 -10.34 12.44 -16.03
C GLY A 21 -8.86 12.81 -16.14
N MET A 22 -8.08 12.72 -15.06
CA MET A 22 -6.63 12.87 -15.11
C MET A 22 -6.00 11.77 -15.99
N PRO A 23 -4.93 12.07 -16.75
CA PRO A 23 -4.17 11.04 -17.44
C PRO A 23 -3.36 10.20 -16.45
N MET A 24 -3.04 8.95 -16.82
CA MET A 24 -2.17 8.07 -16.02
C MET A 24 -0.87 8.74 -15.57
N ASP A 25 -0.23 9.52 -16.44
CA ASP A 25 1.01 10.24 -16.14
C ASP A 25 0.86 11.17 -14.92
N ALA A 26 -0.30 11.80 -14.75
CA ALA A 26 -0.55 12.67 -13.60
C ALA A 26 -0.66 11.87 -12.29
N VAL A 27 -1.27 10.69 -12.36
CA VAL A 27 -1.35 9.76 -11.21
C VAL A 27 0.04 9.26 -10.85
N TYR A 28 0.84 8.89 -11.86
CA TYR A 28 2.22 8.47 -11.66
C TYR A 28 3.07 9.56 -11.00
N LEU A 29 2.83 10.84 -11.32
CA LEU A 29 3.52 11.94 -10.67
C LEU A 29 3.04 12.20 -9.24
N ALA A 30 1.76 11.98 -8.95
CA ALA A 30 1.18 12.20 -7.63
C ALA A 30 1.54 11.08 -6.64
N TRP A 31 1.42 9.82 -7.06
CA TRP A 31 1.53 8.63 -6.20
C TRP A 31 2.74 7.76 -6.51
N GLY A 32 3.45 8.02 -7.61
CA GLY A 32 4.59 7.21 -8.03
C GLY A 32 4.19 5.92 -8.74
N LYS A 33 5.15 4.99 -8.78
CA LYS A 33 5.02 3.70 -9.45
C LYS A 33 4.05 2.79 -8.69
N PRO A 34 3.06 2.18 -9.35
CA PRO A 34 2.18 1.21 -8.72
C PRO A 34 2.89 -0.11 -8.44
N ASP A 35 2.46 -0.82 -7.39
CA ASP A 35 2.98 -2.15 -7.04
C ASP A 35 2.42 -3.25 -7.94
N GLY A 36 1.23 -3.03 -8.49
CA GLY A 36 0.62 -3.95 -9.44
C GLY A 36 -0.28 -3.25 -10.43
N THR A 37 -0.23 -3.69 -11.67
CA THR A 37 -1.13 -3.25 -12.74
C THR A 37 -1.96 -4.43 -13.22
N LYS A 38 -3.23 -4.17 -13.55
CA LYS A 38 -4.13 -5.13 -14.18
C LYS A 38 -4.77 -4.47 -15.39
N GLU A 39 -4.60 -5.08 -16.54
CA GLU A 39 -5.24 -4.63 -17.78
C GLU A 39 -6.39 -5.58 -18.12
N GLY A 40 -7.44 -5.02 -18.73
CA GLY A 40 -8.59 -5.76 -19.19
C GLY A 40 -9.33 -4.99 -20.29
N ASN A 41 -10.25 -5.70 -20.96
CA ASN A 41 -11.17 -5.08 -21.88
C ASN A 41 -12.59 -5.37 -21.40
N ILE A 42 -13.34 -4.31 -21.07
CA ILE A 42 -14.72 -4.42 -20.60
C ILE A 42 -15.58 -3.65 -21.60
N ASN A 43 -16.53 -4.33 -22.23
CA ASN A 43 -17.46 -3.74 -23.21
C ASN A 43 -16.74 -2.98 -24.36
N GLY A 44 -15.61 -3.52 -24.85
CA GLY A 44 -14.83 -2.91 -25.93
C GLY A 44 -13.93 -1.77 -25.50
N LYS A 45 -13.94 -1.39 -24.22
CA LYS A 45 -13.10 -0.33 -23.66
C LYS A 45 -11.91 -0.94 -22.93
N ASN A 46 -10.73 -0.39 -23.18
CA ASN A 46 -9.53 -0.78 -22.45
C ASN A 46 -9.60 -0.17 -21.04
N VAL A 47 -9.63 -1.06 -20.06
CA VAL A 47 -9.66 -0.74 -18.64
C VAL A 47 -8.35 -1.18 -18.03
N GLU A 48 -7.74 -0.30 -17.25
CA GLU A 48 -6.52 -0.59 -16.52
C GLU A 48 -6.72 -0.22 -15.05
N LYS A 49 -6.23 -1.05 -14.14
CA LYS A 49 -6.30 -0.82 -12.70
C LYS A 49 -4.90 -0.85 -12.12
N TRP A 50 -4.54 0.21 -11.42
CA TRP A 50 -3.29 0.29 -10.66
C TRP A 50 -3.58 0.06 -9.20
N ARG A 51 -2.78 -0.80 -8.56
CA ARG A 51 -2.86 -1.12 -7.14
C ARG A 51 -1.59 -0.62 -6.45
N TYR A 52 -1.81 0.07 -5.36
CA TYR A 52 -0.78 0.52 -4.43
C TYR A 52 -0.97 -0.26 -3.13
N SER A 53 0.15 -0.77 -2.60
CA SER A 53 0.19 -1.60 -1.41
C SER A 53 1.00 -0.88 -0.34
N SER A 54 0.54 -0.97 0.90
CA SER A 54 1.27 -0.50 2.08
C SER A 54 1.53 -1.69 3.00
N HIS A 55 2.38 -1.50 4.00
CA HIS A 55 2.75 -2.55 4.95
C HIS A 55 2.27 -2.17 6.34
N MET A 56 1.45 -3.04 6.94
CA MET A 56 1.05 -2.89 8.34
C MET A 56 2.02 -3.65 9.24
N PRO A 57 2.58 -3.01 10.29
CA PRO A 57 3.38 -3.70 11.29
C PRO A 57 2.47 -4.57 12.16
N ILE A 58 2.85 -5.82 12.33
CA ILE A 58 2.26 -6.74 13.28
C ILE A 58 3.29 -7.07 14.37
N TRP A 59 2.90 -6.91 15.62
CA TRP A 59 3.74 -7.20 16.78
C TRP A 59 3.48 -8.62 17.24
N ASN A 60 4.50 -9.48 17.18
CA ASN A 60 4.43 -10.82 17.74
C ASN A 60 5.16 -10.82 19.09
N GLN A 61 4.43 -11.11 20.16
CA GLN A 61 4.99 -11.37 21.49
C GLN A 61 5.00 -12.88 21.71
N ASN A 62 6.19 -13.48 21.62
CA ASN A 62 6.36 -14.90 21.96
C ASN A 62 6.83 -14.99 23.40
N VAL A 63 6.01 -15.56 24.28
CA VAL A 63 6.41 -15.96 25.64
C VAL A 63 6.93 -17.39 25.55
N ILE A 64 8.24 -17.57 25.66
CA ILE A 64 8.85 -18.90 25.65
C ILE A 64 8.74 -19.49 27.07
N TYR A 65 7.83 -20.45 27.26
CA TYR A 65 7.79 -21.26 28.48
C TYR A 65 8.92 -22.30 28.43
N SER A 66 9.95 -22.05 29.23
CA SER A 66 11.05 -22.98 29.45
C SER A 66 10.60 -24.06 30.44
N ASP A 67 10.14 -25.21 29.94
CA ASP A 67 9.90 -26.41 30.77
C ASP A 67 11.25 -27.08 31.10
N HIS A 68 11.95 -26.52 32.10
CA HIS A 68 13.23 -27.05 32.57
C HIS A 68 13.02 -27.91 33.81
N HIS A 69 12.89 -29.21 33.57
CA HIS A 69 13.04 -30.22 34.61
C HIS A 69 14.54 -30.43 34.93
N TYR A 70 14.91 -29.97 36.14
CA TYR A 70 16.08 -30.34 36.96
C TYR A 70 17.49 -30.00 36.46
N TYR A 71 18.04 -28.89 36.94
CA TYR A 71 18.97 -28.79 38.07
C TYR A 71 19.70 -27.43 38.00
N HIS A 72 20.00 -26.89 39.18
CA HIS A 72 20.81 -25.69 39.47
C HIS A 72 20.11 -24.33 39.57
N HIS A 73 19.97 -23.90 40.82
CA HIS A 73 20.36 -22.59 41.35
C HIS A 73 20.87 -21.60 40.31
N ASP A 74 20.07 -20.58 40.01
CA ASP A 74 20.39 -19.17 40.29
C ASP A 74 19.20 -18.30 39.88
N TYR A 75 18.96 -17.22 40.64
CA TYR A 75 17.88 -16.26 40.44
C TYR A 75 18.00 -15.60 39.05
N TYR A 76 17.28 -16.13 38.06
CA TYR A 76 17.04 -15.46 36.79
C TYR A 76 15.57 -15.62 36.41
N ASP A 77 14.89 -14.49 36.19
CA ASP A 77 13.50 -14.44 35.76
C ASP A 77 13.32 -15.31 34.49
N PRO A 78 12.41 -16.29 34.48
CA PRO A 78 12.29 -17.27 33.39
C PRO A 78 11.64 -16.70 32.12
N PHE A 79 11.36 -15.39 32.08
CA PHE A 79 10.61 -14.74 31.02
C PHE A 79 11.54 -14.02 30.04
N TYR A 80 11.98 -14.75 29.00
CA TYR A 80 12.55 -14.12 27.81
C TYR A 80 11.42 -13.62 26.91
N ASN A 81 11.11 -12.33 27.00
CA ASN A 81 10.18 -11.67 26.09
C ASN A 81 10.91 -11.32 24.78
N SER A 82 10.63 -12.06 23.71
CA SER A 82 11.09 -11.72 22.35
C SER A 82 9.96 -11.02 21.61
N THR A 83 10.14 -9.74 21.31
CA THR A 83 9.26 -8.95 20.44
C THR A 83 9.82 -8.94 19.03
N SER A 84 9.09 -9.51 18.07
CA SER A 84 9.41 -9.38 16.64
C SER A 84 8.34 -8.59 15.91
N VAL A 85 8.77 -7.80 14.92
CA VAL A 85 7.88 -7.03 14.04
C VAL A 85 7.79 -7.75 12.71
N GLY A 86 6.62 -8.26 12.37
CA GLY A 86 6.30 -8.69 11.01
C GLY A 86 5.65 -7.55 10.22
N TYR A 87 5.69 -7.63 8.89
CA TYR A 87 5.00 -6.70 8.01
C TYR A 87 4.13 -7.47 7.03
N ILE A 88 2.83 -7.19 7.00
CA ILE A 88 1.91 -7.81 6.05
C ILE A 88 1.53 -6.75 5.00
N PRO A 89 1.72 -7.03 3.70
CA PRO A 89 1.27 -6.12 2.65
C PRO A 89 -0.25 -6.12 2.56
N TYR A 90 -0.84 -4.93 2.45
CA TYR A 90 -2.27 -4.72 2.23
C TYR A 90 -2.46 -3.67 1.13
N THR A 91 -3.66 -3.63 0.53
CA THR A 91 -3.95 -2.70 -0.57
C THR A 91 -4.36 -1.35 0.00
N SER A 92 -3.50 -0.34 -0.12
CA SER A 92 -3.77 1.00 0.42
C SER A 92 -4.53 1.90 -0.55
N ALA A 93 -4.35 1.72 -1.86
CA ALA A 93 -5.10 2.47 -2.86
C ALA A 93 -5.23 1.73 -4.19
N VAL A 94 -6.31 2.02 -4.90
CA VAL A 94 -6.60 1.49 -6.23
C VAL A 94 -7.04 2.64 -7.14
N VAL A 95 -6.48 2.71 -8.34
CA VAL A 95 -6.90 3.68 -9.37
C VAL A 95 -7.38 2.93 -10.58
N GLU A 96 -8.55 3.29 -11.09
CA GLU A 96 -9.11 2.74 -12.31
C GLU A 96 -8.98 3.74 -13.46
N PHE A 97 -8.58 3.21 -14.60
CA PHE A 97 -8.42 3.94 -15.84
C PHE A 97 -9.28 3.32 -16.92
N GLU A 98 -9.90 4.17 -17.73
CA GLU A 98 -10.53 3.79 -18.99
C GLU A 98 -9.92 4.66 -20.08
N ASN A 99 -9.46 4.04 -21.17
CA ASN A 99 -8.83 4.76 -22.29
C ASN A 99 -7.72 5.75 -21.81
N ARG A 100 -6.92 5.30 -20.84
CA ARG A 100 -5.81 6.04 -20.23
C ARG A 100 -6.16 7.27 -19.37
N LYS A 101 -7.42 7.40 -18.97
CA LYS A 101 -7.90 8.46 -18.07
C LYS A 101 -8.51 7.87 -16.82
N VAL A 102 -8.29 8.52 -15.69
CA VAL A 102 -8.87 8.11 -14.39
C VAL A 102 -10.39 8.15 -14.48
N THR A 103 -11.03 7.03 -14.18
CA THR A 103 -12.50 6.94 -14.05
C THR A 103 -12.93 6.98 -12.59
N ALA A 104 -12.19 6.25 -11.75
CA ALA A 104 -12.43 6.11 -10.32
C ALA A 104 -11.10 5.87 -9.57
N TRP A 105 -11.09 6.14 -8.28
CA TRP A 105 -10.00 5.76 -7.38
C TRP A 105 -10.56 5.55 -5.98
N GLU A 106 -9.91 4.68 -5.24
CA GLU A 106 -10.21 4.33 -3.86
C GLU A 106 -8.90 4.39 -3.07
N GLN A 107 -8.96 4.93 -1.86
CA GLN A 107 -7.81 5.03 -0.96
C GLN A 107 -8.27 4.74 0.47
N GLU A 108 -7.56 3.86 1.14
CA GLU A 108 -7.74 3.56 2.56
C GLU A 108 -7.13 4.69 3.40
N ARG A 109 -7.89 5.18 4.40
CA ARG A 109 -7.57 6.39 5.18
C ARG A 109 -7.46 6.07 6.66
#